data_AF-A0A968M8M5-F1
#
_entry.id   AF-A0A968M8M5-F1
#
_cell.length_a   1.000
_cell.length_b   1.000
_cell.length_c   1.000
_cell.angle_alpha   90.00
_cell.angle_beta   90.00
_cell.angle_gamma   90.00
#
_symmetry.space_group_name_H-M   'P 1'
#
loop_
_entity.id
_entity.type
_entity.pdbx_description
1 polymer ?
#
loop_
_entity_poly.entity_id
_entity_poly.type
_entity_poly.pdbx_seq_one_letter_code
_entity_poly.pdbx_strand_id
1 'polypeptide(L)'
;NEQQVELILQEQKIKGEKFGSLAVAKGWIKQDTINFFLANLASHPPELMSLSSLEEYNQATLHLEKKYADYSLILSRILAWTGGVPTLTKTICQVFAKSDSNIPPGRELNAVDQFVEGTLIRKWHTSKSAASIRAISHSLLNNCRCDSSLLLQEYRDILISGNRKYQATKEQQELLLLGLIVLEKDQVKVANIVYQQIFNQEFVANELEKRLPKTQNIIEQNNPPQTNQTNTNIVRSVNSIVEYAPQTPIQQTEQVLPVFTQADVEVKSNPLNPQPEPNPESRQTTANAPEPLTRISSIIACCGIALLIPLFLTINNYYSSLSKSSEVATPPTRKINELQQLCGEINIADFNSSLKMVSKLEAEQRKFLTDFPPSCNHALNQLRVAIAPQLGKENRILEAIRHLCKIPPDSEVFLDAEVWLKRWHNSPSWGEETKFYLQEIKKHHAQSCPAAHFIEEDS
;
A
#
# COMPACT_ATOMS: atom_id res chain seq x y z
N ASN A 1 -2.93 37.20 24.45
CA ASN A 1 -3.64 38.45 24.79
C ASN A 1 -5.10 38.11 25.06
N GLU A 2 -5.41 37.64 26.26
CA GLU A 2 -6.71 37.01 26.57
C GLU A 2 -7.88 38.02 26.55
N GLN A 3 -7.63 39.26 26.99
CA GLN A 3 -8.61 40.35 26.96
C GLN A 3 -9.16 40.63 25.56
N GLN A 4 -8.32 40.50 24.51
CA GLN A 4 -8.78 40.63 23.12
C GLN A 4 -9.71 39.48 22.70
N VAL A 5 -9.42 38.25 23.15
CA VAL A 5 -10.27 37.08 22.86
C VAL A 5 -11.63 37.23 23.54
N GLU A 6 -11.63 37.58 24.82
CA GLU A 6 -12.87 37.75 25.60
C GLU A 6 -13.76 38.87 25.05
N LEU A 7 -13.17 40.01 24.64
CA LEU A 7 -13.90 41.12 24.02
C LEU A 7 -14.52 40.71 22.67
N ILE A 8 -13.82 39.94 21.83
CA ILE A 8 -14.42 39.40 20.58
C ILE A 8 -15.54 38.41 20.90
N LEU A 9 -15.38 37.54 21.90
CA LEU A 9 -16.43 36.57 22.29
C LEU A 9 -17.69 37.27 22.82
N GLN A 10 -17.55 38.41 23.51
CA GLN A 10 -18.68 39.24 23.92
C GLN A 10 -19.36 39.91 22.71
N GLU A 11 -18.59 40.55 21.81
CA GLU A 11 -19.16 41.18 20.60
C GLU A 11 -19.80 40.18 19.64
N GLN A 12 -19.24 38.97 19.52
CA GLN A 12 -19.79 37.89 18.71
C GLN A 12 -21.20 37.48 19.17
N LYS A 13 -21.45 37.44 20.49
CA LYS A 13 -22.79 37.15 21.04
C LYS A 13 -23.82 38.24 20.72
N ILE A 14 -23.39 39.48 20.49
CA ILE A 14 -24.26 40.63 20.21
C ILE A 14 -24.50 40.79 18.70
N LYS A 15 -23.44 40.66 17.90
CA LYS A 15 -23.46 40.96 16.44
C LYS A 15 -23.70 39.74 15.55
N GLY A 16 -23.44 38.51 16.05
CA GLY A 16 -23.49 37.29 15.25
C GLY A 16 -22.33 37.11 14.25
N GLU A 17 -21.34 37.99 14.25
CA GLU A 17 -20.22 37.95 13.31
C GLU A 17 -19.17 36.87 13.66
N LYS A 18 -18.46 36.37 12.64
CA LYS A 18 -17.40 35.38 12.83
C LYS A 18 -16.20 35.99 13.57
N PHE A 19 -15.59 35.22 14.48
CA PHE A 19 -14.48 35.67 15.33
C PHE A 19 -13.34 36.30 14.53
N GLY A 20 -12.92 35.66 13.43
CA GLY A 20 -11.87 36.16 12.56
C GLY A 20 -12.23 37.50 11.89
N SER A 21 -13.48 37.68 11.48
CA SER A 21 -13.97 38.95 10.89
C SER A 21 -13.91 40.10 11.90
N LEU A 22 -14.34 39.85 13.15
CA LEU A 22 -14.23 40.82 14.25
C LEU A 22 -12.76 41.16 14.58
N ALA A 23 -11.87 40.17 14.57
CA ALA A 23 -10.43 40.37 14.79
C ALA A 23 -9.76 41.22 13.69
N VAL A 24 -10.18 41.04 12.43
CA VAL A 24 -9.70 41.84 11.29
C VAL A 24 -10.28 43.25 11.33
N ALA A 25 -11.58 43.41 11.59
CA ALA A 25 -12.24 44.71 11.69
C ALA A 25 -11.62 45.61 12.79
N LYS A 26 -11.08 45.00 13.85
CA LYS A 26 -10.34 45.70 14.92
C LYS A 26 -8.84 45.91 14.63
N GLY A 27 -8.34 45.44 13.48
CA GLY A 27 -6.94 45.54 13.08
C GLY A 27 -5.98 44.66 13.90
N TRP A 28 -6.49 43.71 14.68
CA TRP A 28 -5.68 42.86 15.57
C TRP A 28 -5.06 41.66 14.85
N ILE A 29 -5.65 41.24 13.75
CA ILE A 29 -5.14 40.19 12.85
C ILE A 29 -5.32 40.69 11.41
N LYS A 30 -4.36 40.42 10.51
CA LYS A 30 -4.49 40.77 9.08
C LYS A 30 -5.46 39.81 8.39
N GLN A 31 -6.18 40.29 7.37
CA GLN A 31 -7.05 39.43 6.55
C GLN A 31 -6.27 38.26 5.96
N ASP A 32 -5.04 38.48 5.49
CA ASP A 32 -4.18 37.42 4.95
C ASP A 32 -3.83 36.34 5.98
N THR A 33 -3.70 36.71 7.26
CA THR A 33 -3.46 35.76 8.35
C THR A 33 -4.71 34.92 8.62
N ILE A 34 -5.90 35.53 8.60
CA ILE A 34 -7.17 34.78 8.67
C ILE A 34 -7.34 33.88 7.43
N ASN A 35 -7.03 34.37 6.23
CA ASN A 35 -7.10 33.59 5.00
C ASN A 35 -6.14 32.39 5.03
N PHE A 36 -4.90 32.59 5.48
CA PHE A 36 -3.93 31.52 5.71
C PHE A 36 -4.51 30.47 6.67
N PHE A 37 -5.05 30.88 7.81
CA PHE A 37 -5.67 29.94 8.74
C PHE A 37 -6.92 29.26 8.16
N LEU A 38 -7.81 29.94 7.43
CA LEU A 38 -8.98 29.31 6.81
C LEU A 38 -8.62 28.31 5.71
N ALA A 39 -7.53 28.57 4.97
CA ALA A 39 -6.95 27.68 3.97
C ALA A 39 -6.16 26.51 4.58
N ASN A 40 -5.84 26.54 5.88
CA ASN A 40 -5.06 25.48 6.55
C ASN A 40 -5.81 24.80 7.73
N LEU A 41 -6.97 25.32 8.14
CA LEU A 41 -7.80 24.79 9.23
C LEU A 41 -9.02 24.03 8.69
N ALA A 42 -8.78 22.78 8.27
CA ALA A 42 -9.77 21.70 8.20
C ALA A 42 -11.13 22.07 7.56
N SER A 43 -11.07 22.77 6.42
CA SER A 43 -12.20 23.06 5.52
C SER A 43 -12.17 22.24 4.23
N HIS A 44 -11.06 21.54 3.97
CA HIS A 44 -10.90 20.56 2.89
C HIS A 44 -10.23 19.28 3.42
N PRO A 45 -10.46 18.10 2.79
CA PRO A 45 -9.71 16.88 3.06
C PRO A 45 -8.20 17.09 2.81
N PRO A 46 -7.31 16.33 3.47
CA PRO A 46 -5.88 16.41 3.19
C PRO A 46 -5.59 15.93 1.77
N GLU A 47 -4.91 16.77 0.98
CA GLU A 47 -4.39 16.39 -0.33
C GLU A 47 -3.31 15.32 -0.16
N LEU A 48 -3.44 14.20 -0.86
CA LEU A 48 -2.52 13.07 -0.72
C LEU A 48 -1.22 13.34 -1.49
N MET A 49 -0.08 13.09 -0.86
CA MET A 49 1.21 13.17 -1.53
C MET A 49 1.34 12.05 -2.57
N SER A 50 1.69 12.40 -3.80
CA SER A 50 2.20 11.44 -4.79
C SER A 50 3.65 11.04 -4.47
N LEU A 51 4.18 10.08 -5.22
CA LEU A 51 5.61 9.76 -5.16
C LEU A 51 6.48 10.95 -5.63
N SER A 52 6.07 11.67 -6.68
CA SER A 52 6.80 12.86 -7.16
C SER A 52 6.87 13.97 -6.11
N SER A 53 5.76 14.33 -5.47
CA SER A 53 5.75 15.31 -4.38
C SER A 53 6.55 14.84 -3.15
N LEU A 54 6.72 13.53 -2.98
CA LEU A 54 7.56 12.97 -1.91
C LEU A 54 9.05 13.00 -2.27
N GLU A 55 9.41 12.84 -3.55
CA GLU A 55 10.78 13.04 -4.05
C GLU A 55 11.21 14.50 -4.00
N GLU A 56 10.35 15.45 -4.40
CA GLU A 56 10.57 16.88 -4.22
C GLU A 56 10.80 17.23 -2.74
N TYR A 57 9.96 16.70 -1.84
CA TYR A 57 10.15 16.87 -0.40
C TYR A 57 11.46 16.27 0.11
N ASN A 58 11.88 15.11 -0.42
CA ASN A 58 13.18 14.54 -0.09
C ASN A 58 14.33 15.45 -0.53
N GLN A 59 14.35 15.86 -1.80
CA GLN A 59 15.40 16.71 -2.37
C GLN A 59 15.52 18.07 -1.67
N ALA A 60 14.40 18.65 -1.23
CA ALA A 60 14.37 19.95 -0.57
C ALA A 60 14.64 19.91 0.94
N THR A 61 14.52 18.77 1.62
CA THR A 61 14.50 18.74 3.11
C THR A 61 15.19 17.54 3.77
N LEU A 62 15.21 16.36 3.16
CA LEU A 62 15.60 15.12 3.85
C LEU A 62 16.94 14.54 3.38
N HIS A 63 17.25 14.68 2.10
CA HIS A 63 18.46 14.15 1.47
C HIS A 63 18.75 12.67 1.74
N LEU A 64 17.72 11.82 1.71
CA LEU A 64 17.87 10.38 2.00
C LEU A 64 18.83 9.68 1.03
N GLU A 65 19.01 10.21 -0.18
CA GLU A 65 19.98 9.74 -1.19
C GLU A 65 21.45 9.79 -0.71
N LYS A 66 21.75 10.63 0.29
CA LYS A 66 23.10 10.75 0.88
C LYS A 66 23.36 9.71 1.97
N LYS A 67 22.34 8.94 2.37
CA LYS A 67 22.39 8.02 3.51
C LYS A 67 22.06 6.57 3.15
N TYR A 68 21.15 6.35 2.21
CA TYR A 68 20.65 5.02 1.87
C TYR A 68 20.88 4.71 0.40
N ALA A 69 21.43 3.54 0.10
CA ALA A 69 21.75 3.12 -1.26
C ALA A 69 20.49 3.13 -2.14
N ASP A 70 19.41 2.52 -1.68
CA ASP A 70 18.12 2.53 -2.35
C ASP A 70 17.10 3.41 -1.59
N TYR A 71 17.43 4.68 -1.34
CA TYR A 71 16.58 5.63 -0.60
C TYR A 71 15.13 5.71 -1.11
N SER A 72 14.93 5.52 -2.41
CA SER A 72 13.63 5.51 -3.05
C SER A 72 12.77 4.28 -2.66
N LEU A 73 13.36 3.19 -2.15
CA LEU A 73 12.61 2.03 -1.59
C LEU A 73 11.94 2.45 -0.29
N ILE A 74 12.63 3.27 0.51
CA ILE A 74 12.09 3.87 1.72
C ILE A 74 10.90 4.76 1.35
N LEU A 75 11.06 5.71 0.42
CA LEU A 75 9.97 6.62 0.02
C LEU A 75 8.75 5.87 -0.52
N SER A 76 8.93 4.97 -1.49
CA SER A 76 7.84 4.18 -2.08
C SER A 76 7.15 3.25 -1.07
N ARG A 77 7.89 2.66 -0.13
CA ARG A 77 7.29 1.78 0.90
C ARG A 77 6.56 2.56 1.99
N ILE A 78 7.08 3.73 2.38
CA ILE A 78 6.35 4.66 3.25
C ILE A 78 5.03 5.04 2.59
N LEU A 79 5.07 5.48 1.32
CA LEU A 79 3.89 5.87 0.57
C LEU A 79 2.83 4.75 0.51
N ALA A 80 3.25 3.51 0.26
CA ALA A 80 2.37 2.34 0.25
C ALA A 80 1.70 2.07 1.62
N TRP A 81 2.41 2.29 2.72
CA TRP A 81 1.84 2.16 4.07
C TRP A 81 0.91 3.31 4.45
N THR A 82 1.22 4.55 4.04
CA THR A 82 0.52 5.78 4.48
C THR A 82 -0.53 6.32 3.51
N GLY A 83 -0.62 5.78 2.30
CA GLY A 83 -1.55 6.26 1.25
C GLY A 83 -1.32 7.72 0.88
N GLY A 84 -0.11 8.25 1.10
CA GLY A 84 0.22 9.65 0.82
C GLY A 84 -0.30 10.67 1.84
N VAL A 85 -1.03 10.28 2.90
CA VAL A 85 -1.55 11.22 3.91
C VAL A 85 -0.40 12.08 4.47
N PRO A 86 -0.35 13.41 4.24
CA PRO A 86 0.90 14.18 4.34
C PRO A 86 1.55 14.14 5.72
N THR A 87 0.77 14.33 6.79
CA THR A 87 1.28 14.39 8.17
C THR A 87 1.94 13.07 8.58
N LEU A 88 1.32 11.94 8.23
CA LEU A 88 1.85 10.61 8.52
C LEU A 88 3.09 10.33 7.65
N THR A 89 2.96 10.51 6.33
CA THR A 89 4.02 10.29 5.34
C THR A 89 5.29 11.07 5.67
N LYS A 90 5.18 12.38 5.88
CA LYS A 90 6.33 13.24 6.24
C LYS A 90 6.94 12.87 7.58
N THR A 91 6.14 12.47 8.57
CA THR A 91 6.64 12.04 9.89
C THR A 91 7.51 10.78 9.77
N ILE A 92 7.10 9.79 8.98
CA ILE A 92 7.93 8.58 8.79
C ILE A 92 9.21 8.93 8.02
N CYS A 93 9.13 9.71 6.93
CA CYS A 93 10.32 10.10 6.17
C CYS A 93 11.33 10.87 7.04
N GLN A 94 10.86 11.72 7.95
CA GLN A 94 11.70 12.42 8.92
C GLN A 94 12.35 11.50 9.95
N VAL A 95 11.71 10.38 10.34
CA VAL A 95 12.34 9.37 11.21
C VAL A 95 13.52 8.70 10.50
N PHE A 96 13.38 8.34 9.22
CA PHE A 96 14.47 7.75 8.45
C PHE A 96 15.61 8.76 8.20
N ALA A 97 15.29 10.03 7.94
CA ALA A 97 16.30 11.09 7.81
C ALA A 97 17.08 11.35 9.11
N LYS A 98 16.41 11.32 10.27
CA LYS A 98 16.98 11.65 11.60
C LYS A 98 17.46 10.45 12.42
N SER A 99 17.40 9.24 11.86
CA SER A 99 17.95 8.04 12.49
C SER A 99 19.47 8.03 12.31
N ASP A 100 20.21 7.43 13.24
CA ASP A 100 21.65 7.12 13.06
C ASP A 100 21.89 5.69 12.56
N SER A 101 20.81 4.91 12.38
CA SER A 101 20.88 3.52 11.95
C SER A 101 21.31 3.43 10.48
N ASN A 102 22.40 2.71 10.25
CA ASN A 102 22.80 2.25 8.92
C ASN A 102 21.89 1.10 8.50
N ILE A 103 21.26 1.21 7.32
CA ILE A 103 20.41 0.16 6.75
C ILE A 103 21.19 -0.45 5.58
N PRO A 104 21.53 -1.75 5.63
CA PRO A 104 22.22 -2.41 4.52
C PRO A 104 21.41 -2.36 3.23
N PRO A 105 22.04 -2.25 2.05
CA PRO A 105 21.35 -2.32 0.76
C PRO A 105 20.45 -3.56 0.64
N GLY A 106 19.25 -3.37 0.10
CA GLY A 106 18.22 -4.41 0.01
C GLY A 106 17.43 -4.65 1.30
N ARG A 107 17.70 -3.94 2.40
CA ARG A 107 16.94 -4.04 3.66
C ARG A 107 16.01 -2.84 3.90
N GLU A 108 16.05 -1.81 3.06
CA GLU A 108 15.26 -0.58 3.15
C GLU A 108 13.76 -0.84 3.32
N LEU A 109 13.17 -1.71 2.48
CA LEU A 109 11.75 -2.08 2.57
C LEU A 109 11.41 -2.70 3.93
N ASN A 110 12.26 -3.61 4.41
CA ASN A 110 12.03 -4.32 5.67
C ASN A 110 12.22 -3.41 6.89
N ALA A 111 13.13 -2.44 6.82
CA ALA A 111 13.29 -1.43 7.86
C ALA A 111 12.05 -0.53 7.98
N VAL A 112 11.42 -0.15 6.85
CA VAL A 112 10.12 0.55 6.86
C VAL A 112 9.02 -0.33 7.45
N ASP A 113 8.90 -1.59 7.01
CA ASP A 113 7.92 -2.55 7.54
C ASP A 113 8.04 -2.69 9.07
N GLN A 114 9.24 -2.99 9.56
CA GLN A 114 9.53 -3.15 10.99
C GLN A 114 9.28 -1.88 11.81
N PHE A 115 9.58 -0.70 11.24
CA PHE A 115 9.27 0.56 11.89
C PHE A 115 7.74 0.77 12.00
N VAL A 116 7.01 0.60 10.90
CA VAL A 116 5.55 0.81 10.85
C VAL A 116 4.84 -0.17 11.79
N GLU A 117 5.08 -1.48 11.64
CA GLU A 117 4.47 -2.51 12.49
C GLU A 117 4.89 -2.37 13.95
N GLY A 118 6.19 -2.26 14.19
CA GLY A 118 6.77 -2.27 15.54
C GLY A 118 6.51 -1.01 16.36
N THR A 119 6.28 0.14 15.69
CA THR A 119 6.15 1.47 16.31
C THR A 119 4.81 2.14 16.04
N LEU A 120 4.36 2.19 14.78
CA LEU A 120 3.13 2.91 14.41
C LEU A 120 1.88 2.08 14.58
N ILE A 121 1.94 0.76 14.45
CA ILE A 121 0.79 -0.13 14.71
C ILE A 121 0.85 -0.61 16.17
N ARG A 122 1.90 -1.33 16.58
CA ARG A 122 1.96 -1.93 17.93
C ARG A 122 2.09 -0.92 19.08
N LYS A 123 2.67 0.26 18.85
CA LYS A 123 2.95 1.27 19.90
C LYS A 123 2.28 2.62 19.63
N TRP A 124 1.17 2.63 18.87
CA TRP A 124 0.51 3.85 18.42
C TRP A 124 0.02 4.76 19.55
N HIS A 125 -0.41 4.16 20.68
CA HIS A 125 -0.84 4.87 21.88
C HIS A 125 0.26 5.69 22.58
N THR A 126 1.54 5.32 22.42
CA THR A 126 2.65 5.89 23.20
C THR A 126 3.73 6.53 22.33
N SER A 127 3.89 6.11 21.08
CA SER A 127 4.94 6.63 20.19
C SER A 127 4.72 8.11 19.84
N LYS A 128 5.82 8.88 19.85
CA LYS A 128 5.87 10.26 19.36
C LYS A 128 5.54 10.33 17.87
N SER A 129 6.04 9.39 17.08
CA SER A 129 5.80 9.31 15.62
C SER A 129 4.36 8.91 15.27
N ALA A 130 3.57 8.43 16.23
CA ALA A 130 2.15 8.11 16.08
C ALA A 130 1.21 9.23 16.60
N ALA A 131 1.73 10.43 16.88
CA ALA A 131 0.92 11.54 17.40
C ALA A 131 -0.28 11.92 16.51
N SER A 132 -0.11 11.90 15.18
CA SER A 132 -1.19 12.14 14.21
C SER A 132 -2.28 11.06 14.26
N ILE A 133 -1.89 9.79 14.40
CA ILE A 133 -2.80 8.64 14.56
C ILE A 133 -3.64 8.82 15.83
N ARG A 134 -3.01 9.25 16.94
CA ARG A 134 -3.72 9.55 18.20
C ARG A 134 -4.67 10.73 18.09
N ALA A 135 -4.30 11.78 17.35
CA ALA A 135 -5.19 12.90 17.08
C ALA A 135 -6.43 12.46 16.28
N ILE A 136 -6.25 11.64 15.24
CA ILE A 136 -7.36 11.07 14.46
C ILE A 136 -8.25 10.18 15.33
N SER A 137 -7.68 9.31 16.15
CA SER A 137 -8.44 8.49 17.10
C SER A 137 -9.28 9.33 18.06
N HIS A 138 -8.68 10.37 18.65
CA HIS A 138 -9.39 11.28 19.53
C HIS A 138 -10.55 11.97 18.81
N SER A 139 -10.33 12.48 17.58
CA SER A 139 -11.36 13.16 16.80
C SER A 139 -12.45 12.23 16.23
N LEU A 140 -12.16 10.93 16.07
CA LEU A 140 -13.14 9.90 15.71
C LEU A 140 -14.05 9.55 16.89
N LEU A 141 -13.49 9.50 18.12
CA LEU A 141 -14.22 9.13 19.33
C LEU A 141 -14.92 10.31 20.02
N ASN A 142 -14.37 11.51 19.93
CA ASN A 142 -14.85 12.72 20.59
C ASN A 142 -15.16 13.82 19.56
N ASN A 143 -15.89 13.46 18.50
CA ASN A 143 -16.22 14.39 17.44
C ASN A 143 -17.28 15.41 17.90
N CYS A 144 -17.09 16.69 17.57
CA CYS A 144 -18.02 17.76 17.92
C CYS A 144 -18.91 18.23 16.74
N ARG A 145 -18.67 17.70 15.54
CA ARG A 145 -19.39 18.04 14.31
C ARG A 145 -20.42 16.97 13.91
N CYS A 146 -20.15 15.71 14.24
CA CYS A 146 -21.01 14.55 14.04
C CYS A 146 -21.18 13.75 15.34
N ASP A 147 -22.26 12.96 15.46
CA ASP A 147 -22.35 11.97 16.54
C ASP A 147 -21.27 10.91 16.34
N SER A 148 -20.41 10.70 17.35
CA SER A 148 -19.28 9.76 17.24
C SER A 148 -19.73 8.31 17.03
N SER A 149 -20.95 7.92 17.44
CA SER A 149 -21.47 6.57 17.24
C SER A 149 -21.88 6.36 15.78
N LEU A 150 -22.56 7.34 15.17
CA LEU A 150 -22.85 7.35 13.73
C LEU A 150 -21.57 7.43 12.89
N LEU A 151 -20.60 8.24 13.30
CA LEU A 151 -19.30 8.37 12.64
C LEU A 151 -18.52 7.05 12.64
N LEU A 152 -18.50 6.35 13.78
CA LEU A 152 -17.93 5.00 13.91
C LEU A 152 -18.69 3.95 13.07
N GLN A 153 -20.03 4.05 12.97
CA GLN A 153 -20.84 3.14 12.15
C GLN A 153 -20.56 3.33 10.65
N GLU A 154 -20.52 4.57 10.13
CA GLU A 154 -20.19 4.81 8.72
C GLU A 154 -18.76 4.36 8.41
N TYR A 155 -17.80 4.61 9.30
CA TYR A 155 -16.43 4.13 9.14
C TYR A 155 -16.34 2.60 9.16
N ARG A 156 -17.05 1.92 10.08
CA ARG A 156 -17.15 0.45 10.11
C ARG A 156 -17.69 -0.10 8.80
N ASP A 157 -18.76 0.50 8.28
CA ASP A 157 -19.42 0.03 7.07
C ASP A 157 -18.52 0.21 5.84
N ILE A 158 -17.74 1.30 5.76
CA ILE A 158 -16.69 1.51 4.74
C ILE A 158 -15.56 0.48 4.91
N LEU A 159 -15.12 0.20 6.14
CA LEU A 159 -14.06 -0.78 6.42
C LEU A 159 -14.46 -2.23 6.05
N ILE A 160 -15.71 -2.62 6.31
CA ILE A 160 -16.21 -3.98 6.00
C ILE A 160 -16.44 -4.16 4.49
N SER A 161 -16.99 -3.14 3.82
CA SER A 161 -17.24 -3.20 2.37
C SER A 161 -16.01 -2.92 1.51
N GLY A 162 -14.93 -2.38 2.10
CA GLY A 162 -13.72 -1.93 1.40
C GLY A 162 -13.91 -0.59 0.67
N ASN A 163 -15.05 -0.41 0.01
CA ASN A 163 -15.50 0.85 -0.57
C ASN A 163 -17.03 1.03 -0.46
N ARG A 164 -17.49 2.28 -0.37
CA ARG A 164 -18.92 2.63 -0.50
C ARG A 164 -19.09 3.79 -1.47
N LYS A 165 -20.30 3.93 -2.04
CA LYS A 165 -20.65 5.11 -2.83
C LYS A 165 -20.59 6.37 -1.96
N TYR A 166 -19.97 7.42 -2.48
CA TYR A 166 -20.02 8.74 -1.85
C TYR A 166 -21.43 9.32 -1.96
N GLN A 167 -22.00 9.69 -0.81
CA GLN A 167 -23.35 10.25 -0.67
C GLN A 167 -23.33 11.64 -0.01
N ALA A 168 -22.15 12.18 0.29
CA ALA A 168 -21.96 13.46 0.96
C ALA A 168 -22.73 13.57 2.30
N THR A 169 -22.87 12.46 3.03
CA THR A 169 -23.38 12.47 4.41
C THR A 169 -22.43 13.23 5.32
N LYS A 170 -22.91 13.72 6.47
CA LYS A 170 -22.08 14.46 7.43
C LYS A 170 -20.92 13.61 7.91
N GLU A 171 -21.19 12.34 8.15
CA GLU A 171 -20.25 11.33 8.62
C GLU A 171 -19.16 11.07 7.56
N GLN A 172 -19.53 10.89 6.29
CA GLN A 172 -18.55 10.76 5.20
C GLN A 172 -17.71 12.04 5.02
N GLN A 173 -18.33 13.21 5.08
CA GLN A 173 -17.61 14.50 4.99
C GLN A 173 -16.62 14.67 6.14
N GLU A 174 -17.00 14.35 7.37
CA GLU A 174 -16.12 14.46 8.53
C GLU A 174 -15.00 13.40 8.48
N LEU A 175 -15.27 12.15 8.09
CA LEU A 175 -14.22 11.14 7.88
C LEU A 175 -13.20 11.54 6.80
N LEU A 176 -13.64 12.22 5.74
CA LEU A 176 -12.75 12.81 4.72
C LEU A 176 -11.92 13.96 5.30
N LEU A 177 -12.52 14.85 6.11
CA LEU A 177 -11.81 15.95 6.79
C LEU A 177 -10.77 15.44 7.81
N LEU A 178 -11.03 14.32 8.47
CA LEU A 178 -10.06 13.62 9.32
C LEU A 178 -8.94 12.93 8.53
N GLY A 179 -9.09 12.80 7.20
CA GLY A 179 -8.17 12.04 6.34
C GLY A 179 -8.20 10.53 6.61
N LEU A 180 -9.23 10.03 7.29
CA LEU A 180 -9.36 8.62 7.64
C LEU A 180 -9.89 7.78 6.47
N ILE A 181 -10.71 8.41 5.61
CA ILE A 181 -11.13 7.89 4.31
C ILE A 181 -10.70 8.86 3.20
N VAL A 182 -10.67 8.37 1.97
CA VAL A 182 -10.37 9.15 0.75
C VAL A 182 -11.50 8.98 -0.25
N LEU A 183 -11.78 10.02 -1.02
CA LEU A 183 -12.72 10.01 -2.15
C LEU A 183 -11.94 9.70 -3.43
N GLU A 184 -12.28 8.61 -4.10
CA GLU A 184 -11.72 8.21 -5.38
C GLU A 184 -12.88 7.96 -6.34
N LYS A 185 -12.92 8.73 -7.44
CA LYS A 185 -14.06 8.75 -8.37
C LYS A 185 -15.35 9.05 -7.56
N ASP A 186 -16.37 8.19 -7.61
CA ASP A 186 -17.61 8.33 -6.84
C ASP A 186 -17.68 7.45 -5.57
N GLN A 187 -16.53 6.97 -5.07
CA GLN A 187 -16.47 6.05 -3.93
C GLN A 187 -15.53 6.53 -2.83
N VAL A 188 -15.90 6.20 -1.59
CA VAL A 188 -15.06 6.37 -0.41
C VAL A 188 -14.46 5.05 0.06
N LYS A 189 -13.18 5.06 0.41
CA LYS A 189 -12.42 3.92 0.97
C LYS A 189 -11.50 4.38 2.10
N VAL A 190 -11.08 3.47 2.99
CA VAL A 190 -10.14 3.81 4.07
C VAL A 190 -8.79 4.26 3.49
N ALA A 191 -8.27 5.39 3.98
CA ALA A 191 -7.20 6.13 3.32
C ALA A 191 -5.88 5.35 3.16
N ASN A 192 -5.52 4.50 4.12
CA ASN A 192 -4.27 3.73 4.09
C ASN A 192 -4.28 2.50 4.98
N ILE A 193 -3.25 1.66 4.80
CA ILE A 193 -3.10 0.38 5.49
C ILE A 193 -2.87 0.59 7.00
N VAL A 194 -2.09 1.60 7.42
CA VAL A 194 -1.86 1.90 8.85
C VAL A 194 -3.18 2.15 9.59
N TYR A 195 -4.11 2.88 8.98
CA TYR A 195 -5.44 3.14 9.56
C TYR A 195 -6.32 1.89 9.57
N GLN A 196 -6.29 1.06 8.51
CA GLN A 196 -7.03 -0.22 8.49
C GLN A 196 -6.54 -1.20 9.58
N GLN A 197 -5.24 -1.21 9.89
CA GLN A 197 -4.65 -2.09 10.90
C GLN A 197 -4.95 -1.62 12.34
N ILE A 198 -4.96 -0.31 12.58
CA ILE A 198 -5.15 0.28 13.92
C ILE A 198 -6.63 0.47 14.25
N PHE A 199 -7.39 1.09 13.33
CA PHE A 199 -8.83 1.29 13.45
C PHE A 199 -9.55 0.15 12.73
N ASN A 200 -9.20 -1.08 13.12
CA ASN A 200 -9.74 -2.30 12.54
C ASN A 200 -11.16 -2.60 13.08
N GLN A 201 -11.77 -3.70 12.62
CA GLN A 201 -13.14 -4.06 13.00
C GLN A 201 -13.29 -4.28 14.52
N GLU A 202 -12.27 -4.84 15.19
CA GLU A 202 -12.26 -5.06 16.65
C GLU A 202 -12.22 -3.72 17.41
N PHE A 203 -11.35 -2.79 17.01
CA PHE A 203 -11.30 -1.44 17.56
C PHE A 203 -12.68 -0.75 17.47
N VAL A 204 -13.30 -0.77 16.29
CA VAL A 204 -14.58 -0.08 16.08
C VAL A 204 -15.72 -0.76 16.83
N ALA A 205 -15.75 -2.10 16.91
CA ALA A 205 -16.74 -2.83 17.70
C ALA A 205 -16.62 -2.50 19.19
N ASN A 206 -15.41 -2.53 19.75
CA ASN A 206 -15.13 -2.21 21.15
C ASN A 206 -15.52 -0.76 21.50
N GLU A 207 -15.28 0.21 20.61
CA GLU A 207 -15.63 1.62 20.84
C GLU A 207 -17.13 1.92 20.66
N LEU A 208 -17.84 1.12 19.86
CA LEU A 208 -19.32 1.16 19.77
C LEU A 208 -19.97 0.52 20.99
N GLU A 209 -19.47 -0.61 21.50
CA GLU A 209 -20.01 -1.28 22.68
C GLU A 209 -19.94 -0.38 23.93
N LYS A 210 -18.81 0.32 24.13
CA LYS A 210 -18.62 1.30 25.21
C LYS A 210 -19.66 2.44 25.21
N ARG A 211 -20.32 2.70 24.08
CA ARG A 211 -21.33 3.76 23.89
C ARG A 211 -22.76 3.27 24.00
N LEU A 212 -22.98 1.96 24.03
CA LEU A 212 -24.31 1.43 24.31
C LEU A 212 -24.73 1.85 25.73
N PRO A 213 -25.99 2.21 25.96
CA PRO A 213 -26.51 2.40 27.30
C PRO A 213 -26.25 1.12 28.10
N LYS A 214 -25.49 1.21 29.20
CA LYS A 214 -25.40 0.09 30.14
C LYS A 214 -26.81 -0.20 30.61
N THR A 215 -27.38 -1.32 30.19
CA THR A 215 -28.71 -1.75 30.61
C THR A 215 -28.70 -1.87 32.13
N GLN A 216 -29.22 -0.85 32.80
CA GLN A 216 -29.46 -0.94 34.22
C GLN A 216 -30.48 -2.05 34.40
N ASN A 217 -30.07 -3.13 35.05
CA ASN A 217 -30.98 -4.18 35.48
C ASN A 217 -31.92 -3.55 36.53
N ILE A 218 -32.98 -2.91 36.05
CA ILE A 218 -34.12 -2.53 36.87
C ILE A 218 -34.82 -3.85 37.24
N ILE A 219 -34.33 -4.46 38.31
CA ILE A 219 -35.06 -5.49 39.03
C ILE A 219 -36.19 -4.75 39.76
N GLU A 220 -37.32 -4.57 39.06
CA GLU A 220 -38.57 -4.21 39.71
C GLU A 220 -38.97 -5.34 40.66
N GLN A 221 -38.67 -5.16 41.94
CA GLN A 221 -39.28 -5.97 42.99
C GLN A 221 -40.71 -5.48 43.20
N ASN A 222 -41.70 -6.22 42.69
CA ASN A 222 -43.06 -6.21 43.20
C ASN A 222 -43.64 -7.63 43.17
N ASN A 223 -44.29 -8.02 44.27
CA ASN A 223 -44.74 -9.39 44.54
C ASN A 223 -46.12 -9.72 43.89
N PRO A 224 -46.51 -11.01 43.81
CA PRO A 224 -47.55 -11.49 42.87
C PRO A 224 -48.98 -11.43 43.44
N PRO A 225 -50.02 -11.64 42.60
CA PRO A 225 -50.60 -13.00 42.55
C PRO A 225 -51.16 -13.49 41.18
N GLN A 226 -50.82 -14.76 40.88
CA GLN A 226 -51.64 -15.85 40.29
C GLN A 226 -52.26 -15.82 38.86
N THR A 227 -52.09 -16.98 38.19
CA THR A 227 -53.01 -17.72 37.28
C THR A 227 -53.55 -17.01 36.00
N ASN A 228 -53.32 -17.46 34.77
CA ASN A 228 -53.37 -18.83 34.20
C ASN A 228 -52.92 -18.83 32.72
N GLN A 229 -52.38 -19.98 32.23
CA GLN A 229 -52.41 -20.50 30.84
C GLN A 229 -51.94 -19.54 29.70
N THR A 230 -50.96 -19.87 28.85
CA THR A 230 -50.89 -21.10 28.01
C THR A 230 -49.46 -21.38 27.49
N ASN A 231 -49.18 -22.68 27.31
CA ASN A 231 -48.25 -23.30 26.36
C ASN A 231 -46.84 -22.71 26.15
N THR A 232 -45.91 -23.25 26.94
CA THR A 232 -44.49 -23.36 26.61
C THR A 232 -44.23 -24.11 25.30
N ASN A 233 -43.33 -23.60 24.48
CA ASN A 233 -42.31 -24.43 23.84
C ASN A 233 -41.00 -23.66 23.76
N ILE A 234 -40.08 -23.98 24.67
CA ILE A 234 -38.74 -23.40 24.74
C ILE A 234 -37.78 -24.36 24.05
N VAL A 235 -37.05 -23.87 23.04
CA VAL A 235 -35.72 -24.40 22.73
C VAL A 235 -34.72 -23.28 22.93
N ARG A 236 -34.06 -23.32 24.10
CA ARG A 236 -32.77 -22.65 24.29
C ARG A 236 -31.72 -23.42 23.50
N SER A 237 -30.82 -22.70 22.84
CA SER A 237 -29.46 -23.16 22.61
C SER A 237 -28.49 -22.04 22.98
N VAL A 238 -28.23 -21.92 24.28
CA VAL A 238 -27.07 -21.19 24.81
C VAL A 238 -26.04 -22.23 25.19
N ASN A 239 -24.85 -22.14 24.58
CA ASN A 239 -23.52 -22.55 25.02
C ASN A 239 -22.60 -22.45 23.78
N SER A 240 -21.31 -22.14 23.89
CA SER A 240 -20.44 -22.26 25.07
C SER A 240 -19.43 -21.11 25.16
N ILE A 241 -19.22 -20.62 26.37
CA ILE A 241 -17.99 -19.92 26.75
C ILE A 241 -16.85 -20.94 26.68
N VAL A 242 -15.75 -20.60 26.01
CA VAL A 242 -14.47 -21.30 26.16
C VAL A 242 -13.49 -20.35 26.82
N GLU A 243 -13.22 -20.64 28.08
CA GLU A 243 -12.13 -20.04 28.86
C GLU A 243 -10.79 -20.60 28.36
N TYR A 244 -9.80 -19.73 28.14
CA TYR A 244 -8.44 -20.19 27.83
C TYR A 244 -7.42 -19.52 28.76
N ALA A 245 -6.75 -20.33 29.56
CA ALA A 245 -5.71 -19.91 30.50
C ALA A 245 -4.40 -19.55 29.76
N PRO A 246 -3.58 -18.64 30.33
CA PRO A 246 -2.35 -18.18 29.66
C PRO A 246 -1.27 -19.28 29.60
N GLN A 247 -0.60 -19.39 28.45
CA GLN A 247 0.57 -20.25 28.31
C GLN A 247 1.88 -19.49 28.63
N THR A 248 2.77 -20.17 29.34
CA THR A 248 4.12 -19.73 29.71
C THR A 248 5.11 -19.81 28.52
N PRO A 249 6.27 -19.13 28.59
CA PRO A 249 6.98 -18.67 27.39
C PRO A 249 7.86 -19.73 26.71
N ILE A 250 7.88 -19.67 25.37
CA ILE A 250 8.87 -20.37 24.54
C ILE A 250 10.13 -19.49 24.43
N GLN A 251 11.30 -20.10 24.64
CA GLN A 251 12.60 -19.43 24.55
C GLN A 251 12.85 -18.91 23.12
N GLN A 252 13.17 -17.63 22.99
CA GLN A 252 13.68 -17.04 21.75
C GLN A 252 15.21 -16.96 21.82
N THR A 253 15.87 -17.53 20.82
CA THR A 253 17.32 -17.38 20.64
C THR A 253 17.62 -15.93 20.24
N GLU A 254 18.45 -15.24 21.02
CA GLU A 254 18.80 -13.85 20.74
C GLU A 254 19.61 -13.71 19.45
N GLN A 255 19.09 -12.96 18.49
CA GLN A 255 19.89 -12.25 17.50
C GLN A 255 19.74 -10.75 17.78
N VAL A 256 20.82 -10.15 18.26
CA VAL A 256 20.90 -8.73 18.65
C VAL A 256 21.06 -7.85 17.41
N LEU A 257 20.44 -6.66 17.43
CA LEU A 257 20.64 -5.41 16.64
C LEU A 257 19.34 -4.89 15.95
N PRO A 258 19.20 -3.57 15.74
CA PRO A 258 19.55 -2.46 16.63
C PRO A 258 18.29 -1.69 17.09
N VAL A 259 18.38 -0.98 18.21
CA VAL A 259 17.26 -0.22 18.78
C VAL A 259 17.19 1.19 18.17
N PHE A 260 16.03 1.54 17.58
CA PHE A 260 15.72 2.92 17.20
C PHE A 260 15.26 3.72 18.43
N THR A 261 16.19 4.36 19.13
CA THR A 261 15.91 5.32 20.22
C THR A 261 16.58 6.66 19.91
N GLN A 262 15.81 7.75 20.00
CA GLN A 262 16.37 9.11 20.08
C GLN A 262 16.57 9.47 21.56
N ALA A 263 17.79 9.93 21.89
CA ALA A 263 18.14 10.54 23.17
C ALA A 263 19.20 11.64 22.90
N ASP A 264 19.28 12.62 23.80
CA ASP A 264 19.84 13.95 23.51
C ASP A 264 21.32 14.16 23.95
N VAL A 265 21.89 15.29 23.49
CA VAL A 265 22.97 16.12 24.11
C VAL A 265 24.46 16.00 23.65
N GLU A 266 24.93 17.16 23.12
CA GLU A 266 26.26 17.82 23.12
C GLU A 266 27.57 17.24 22.55
N VAL A 267 28.41 18.21 22.16
CA VAL A 267 29.64 18.11 21.35
C VAL A 267 30.90 18.24 22.20
N LYS A 268 31.96 17.48 21.87
CA LYS A 268 33.37 17.90 22.01
C LYS A 268 34.30 17.08 21.09
N SER A 269 35.53 17.57 20.88
CA SER A 269 36.19 17.51 19.57
C SER A 269 37.65 16.99 19.55
N ASN A 270 38.00 16.22 18.50
CA ASN A 270 39.31 16.15 17.79
C ASN A 270 40.58 15.63 18.53
N PRO A 271 41.70 15.28 17.83
CA PRO A 271 41.86 14.79 16.42
C PRO A 271 42.99 13.70 16.16
N LEU A 272 43.10 13.26 14.89
CA LEU A 272 44.33 12.94 14.09
C LEU A 272 45.13 11.59 14.24
N ASN A 273 44.94 10.68 13.25
CA ASN A 273 45.91 10.17 12.20
C ASN A 273 47.30 9.54 12.57
N PRO A 274 48.09 8.89 11.66
CA PRO A 274 47.83 8.09 10.43
C PRO A 274 48.52 6.68 10.36
N GLN A 275 48.25 5.96 9.25
CA GLN A 275 48.99 4.94 8.42
C GLN A 275 50.50 4.59 8.68
N PRO A 276 51.09 3.47 8.12
CA PRO A 276 51.09 3.10 6.66
C PRO A 276 51.11 1.60 6.24
N GLU A 277 51.05 1.37 4.91
CA GLU A 277 51.42 0.11 4.21
C GLU A 277 52.95 -0.13 4.16
N PRO A 278 53.44 -1.27 3.60
CA PRO A 278 53.84 -1.25 2.18
C PRO A 278 53.59 -2.55 1.35
N ASN A 279 53.64 -2.37 0.03
CA ASN A 279 53.67 -3.36 -1.08
C ASN A 279 55.15 -3.51 -1.58
N PRO A 280 55.53 -4.15 -2.73
CA PRO A 280 55.04 -5.32 -3.50
C PRO A 280 56.15 -6.38 -3.84
N GLU A 281 55.85 -7.35 -4.72
CA GLU A 281 56.68 -7.87 -5.86
C GLU A 281 56.96 -9.40 -6.04
N SER A 282 56.47 -9.90 -7.19
CA SER A 282 57.14 -10.81 -8.16
C SER A 282 57.27 -12.34 -7.92
N ARG A 283 56.70 -13.15 -8.83
CA ARG A 283 57.43 -13.80 -9.97
C ARG A 283 56.51 -14.59 -10.93
N GLN A 284 56.90 -14.64 -12.20
CA GLN A 284 56.29 -15.40 -13.30
C GLN A 284 57.02 -16.74 -13.59
N THR A 285 56.54 -17.46 -14.62
CA THR A 285 57.07 -18.65 -15.36
C THR A 285 56.48 -20.02 -14.93
N THR A 286 56.10 -20.95 -15.82
CA THR A 286 56.12 -20.94 -17.32
C THR A 286 55.02 -21.77 -18.01
N ALA A 287 54.86 -21.49 -19.31
CA ALA A 287 54.12 -22.14 -20.39
C ALA A 287 54.29 -23.66 -20.60
N ASN A 288 53.31 -24.29 -21.26
CA ASN A 288 53.48 -25.03 -22.55
C ASN A 288 52.12 -25.52 -23.14
N ALA A 289 52.05 -25.57 -24.48
CA ALA A 289 50.98 -26.13 -25.35
C ALA A 289 51.68 -26.63 -26.66
N PRO A 290 51.02 -27.06 -27.77
CA PRO A 290 49.60 -27.38 -28.04
C PRO A 290 49.35 -28.68 -28.90
N GLU A 291 48.07 -28.94 -29.27
CA GLU A 291 47.60 -29.56 -30.55
C GLU A 291 47.88 -31.05 -30.91
N PRO A 292 47.27 -31.66 -31.99
CA PRO A 292 45.96 -31.44 -32.67
C PRO A 292 45.21 -32.74 -33.15
N LEU A 293 44.08 -32.53 -33.87
CA LEU A 293 43.72 -33.11 -35.20
C LEU A 293 42.44 -34.00 -35.42
N THR A 294 41.59 -33.52 -36.36
CA THR A 294 40.76 -34.22 -37.40
C THR A 294 39.47 -35.02 -37.15
N ARG A 295 38.37 -34.45 -37.69
CA ARG A 295 37.38 -35.00 -38.67
C ARG A 295 37.09 -36.52 -38.73
N ILE A 296 35.79 -36.87 -38.62
CA ILE A 296 35.09 -37.76 -39.57
C ILE A 296 33.73 -37.13 -39.95
N SER A 297 33.33 -37.28 -41.21
CA SER A 297 32.12 -36.72 -41.82
C SER A 297 31.01 -37.76 -42.05
N SER A 298 29.75 -37.32 -42.03
CA SER A 298 28.59 -37.81 -42.82
C SER A 298 28.32 -39.33 -42.93
N ILE A 299 27.12 -39.76 -42.50
CA ILE A 299 26.13 -40.62 -43.23
C ILE A 299 24.93 -40.85 -42.27
N ILE A 300 23.98 -39.91 -42.17
CA ILE A 300 22.57 -40.17 -41.76
C ILE A 300 21.67 -39.05 -42.37
N ALA A 301 21.42 -39.09 -43.68
CA ALA A 301 20.63 -38.06 -44.37
C ALA A 301 19.35 -38.58 -45.07
N CYS A 302 19.01 -39.88 -44.94
CA CYS A 302 17.90 -40.49 -45.70
C CYS A 302 16.84 -41.24 -44.88
N CYS A 303 16.96 -41.33 -43.55
CA CYS A 303 15.97 -42.06 -42.71
C CYS A 303 15.01 -41.15 -41.91
N GLY A 304 15.27 -39.84 -41.83
CA GLY A 304 14.45 -38.93 -41.01
C GLY A 304 13.10 -38.51 -41.61
N ILE A 305 12.91 -38.66 -42.93
CA ILE A 305 11.76 -38.09 -43.65
C ILE A 305 10.53 -39.02 -43.63
N ALA A 306 10.73 -40.34 -43.45
CA ALA A 306 9.63 -41.32 -43.48
C ALA A 306 8.75 -41.33 -42.21
N LEU A 307 9.25 -40.85 -41.07
CA LEU A 307 8.53 -40.86 -39.78
C LEU A 307 7.78 -39.57 -39.45
N LEU A 308 8.02 -38.49 -40.19
CA LEU A 308 7.35 -37.20 -39.95
C LEU A 308 5.98 -37.07 -40.64
N ILE A 309 5.74 -37.82 -41.72
CA ILE A 309 4.47 -37.76 -42.47
C ILE A 309 3.27 -38.29 -41.65
N PRO A 310 3.36 -39.43 -40.92
CA PRO A 310 2.28 -39.87 -40.04
C PRO A 310 2.03 -38.90 -38.89
N LEU A 311 3.09 -38.30 -38.34
CA LEU A 311 3.01 -37.34 -37.24
C LEU A 311 2.35 -36.03 -37.69
N PHE A 312 2.67 -35.54 -38.88
CA PHE A 312 2.06 -34.32 -39.43
C PHE A 312 0.56 -34.52 -39.69
N LEU A 313 0.15 -35.70 -40.18
CA LEU A 313 -1.27 -36.02 -40.39
C LEU A 313 -2.05 -36.21 -39.08
N THR A 314 -1.46 -36.81 -38.03
CA THR A 314 -2.13 -36.90 -36.73
C THR A 314 -2.24 -35.55 -36.03
N ILE A 315 -1.19 -34.72 -36.10
CA ILE A 315 -1.22 -33.33 -35.59
C ILE A 315 -2.27 -32.51 -36.34
N ASN A 316 -2.30 -32.55 -37.68
CA ASN A 316 -3.25 -31.74 -38.44
C ASN A 316 -4.70 -32.24 -38.27
N ASN A 317 -4.93 -33.54 -38.09
CA ASN A 317 -6.26 -34.07 -37.76
C ASN A 317 -6.68 -33.70 -36.31
N TYR A 318 -5.73 -33.66 -35.37
CA TYR A 318 -5.97 -33.17 -34.01
C TYR A 318 -6.34 -31.67 -34.00
N TYR A 319 -5.63 -30.81 -34.74
CA TYR A 319 -6.00 -29.40 -34.90
C TYR A 319 -7.29 -29.21 -35.73
N SER A 320 -7.58 -30.09 -36.70
CA SER A 320 -8.88 -30.12 -37.39
C SER A 320 -10.03 -30.53 -36.47
N SER A 321 -9.76 -31.31 -35.41
CA SER A 321 -10.74 -31.63 -34.38
C SER A 321 -10.91 -30.50 -33.35
N LEU A 322 -9.86 -29.73 -33.05
CA LEU A 322 -9.94 -28.56 -32.16
C LEU A 322 -10.57 -27.32 -32.83
N SER A 323 -10.55 -27.22 -34.15
CA SER A 323 -11.12 -26.07 -34.90
C SER A 323 -12.62 -26.21 -35.20
N LYS A 324 -13.26 -27.33 -34.80
CA LYS A 324 -14.69 -27.58 -35.03
C LYS A 324 -15.57 -27.28 -33.81
N SER A 325 -15.34 -26.13 -33.18
CA SER A 325 -16.27 -25.51 -32.23
C SER A 325 -16.19 -23.98 -32.27
N SER A 326 -16.53 -23.39 -33.42
CA SER A 326 -16.91 -21.98 -33.50
C SER A 326 -18.45 -21.88 -33.58
N GLU A 327 -19.10 -22.16 -32.45
CA GLU A 327 -20.33 -21.44 -32.12
C GLU A 327 -19.93 -20.32 -31.16
N VAL A 328 -20.27 -19.08 -31.53
CA VAL A 328 -19.98 -17.89 -30.72
C VAL A 328 -20.97 -17.87 -29.55
N ALA A 329 -20.64 -18.62 -28.50
CA ALA A 329 -21.30 -18.50 -27.21
C ALA A 329 -20.76 -17.25 -26.50
N THR A 330 -21.46 -16.12 -26.66
CA THR A 330 -21.27 -14.95 -25.78
C THR A 330 -21.30 -15.42 -24.32
N PRO A 331 -20.29 -15.10 -23.49
CA PRO A 331 -20.28 -15.54 -22.10
C PRO A 331 -21.56 -15.04 -21.41
N PRO A 332 -22.33 -15.91 -20.71
CA PRO A 332 -23.61 -15.53 -20.15
C PRO A 332 -23.43 -14.34 -19.21
N THR A 333 -24.29 -13.33 -19.31
CA THR A 333 -24.19 -12.04 -18.60
C THR A 333 -23.94 -12.20 -17.10
N ARG A 334 -24.47 -13.27 -16.51
CA ARG A 334 -24.21 -13.70 -15.12
C ARG A 334 -22.72 -13.88 -14.80
N LYS A 335 -21.92 -14.52 -15.67
CA LYS A 335 -20.47 -14.69 -15.49
C LYS A 335 -19.71 -13.37 -15.59
N ILE A 336 -20.16 -12.45 -16.45
CA ILE A 336 -19.57 -11.11 -16.55
C ILE A 336 -19.83 -10.33 -15.25
N ASN A 337 -21.05 -10.38 -14.72
CA ASN A 337 -21.41 -9.72 -13.47
C ASN A 337 -20.67 -10.32 -12.26
N GLU A 338 -20.58 -11.65 -12.17
CA GLU A 338 -19.81 -12.36 -11.13
C GLU A 338 -18.30 -12.00 -11.20
N LEU A 339 -17.74 -11.86 -12.39
CA LEU A 339 -16.35 -11.41 -12.60
C LEU A 339 -16.17 -9.92 -12.24
N GLN A 340 -17.09 -9.05 -12.64
CA GLN A 340 -17.07 -7.62 -12.29
C GLN A 340 -17.14 -7.39 -10.78
N GLN A 341 -17.98 -8.14 -10.06
CA GLN A 341 -18.03 -8.10 -8.60
C GLN A 341 -16.69 -8.51 -7.98
N LEU A 342 -16.11 -9.61 -8.43
CA LEU A 342 -14.80 -10.08 -7.98
C LEU A 342 -13.67 -9.05 -8.25
N CYS A 343 -13.79 -8.25 -9.30
CA CYS A 343 -12.86 -7.15 -9.61
C CYS A 343 -13.11 -5.86 -8.81
N GLY A 344 -14.28 -5.70 -8.18
CA GLY A 344 -14.61 -4.57 -7.30
C GLY A 344 -14.25 -4.80 -5.83
N GLU A 345 -14.07 -6.06 -5.42
CA GLU A 345 -13.81 -6.49 -4.03
C GLU A 345 -12.31 -6.80 -3.76
N ILE A 346 -11.39 -6.34 -4.61
CA ILE A 346 -9.96 -6.69 -4.51
C ILE A 346 -9.29 -6.01 -3.31
N ASN A 347 -8.88 -6.83 -2.32
CA ASN A 347 -8.02 -6.38 -1.23
C ASN A 347 -6.53 -6.54 -1.61
N ILE A 348 -5.83 -5.42 -1.76
CA ILE A 348 -4.43 -5.32 -2.19
C ILE A 348 -3.44 -5.51 -1.01
N ALA A 349 -3.93 -5.61 0.24
CA ALA A 349 -3.08 -5.62 1.44
C ALA A 349 -2.25 -6.91 1.66
N ASP A 350 -2.62 -8.05 1.07
CA ASP A 350 -1.82 -9.28 1.09
C ASP A 350 -1.21 -9.57 -0.28
N PHE A 351 0.11 -9.73 -0.32
CA PHE A 351 0.86 -10.09 -1.52
C PHE A 351 0.53 -11.48 -2.05
N ASN A 352 0.38 -12.48 -1.19
CA ASN A 352 0.16 -13.86 -1.65
C ASN A 352 -1.23 -14.00 -2.30
N SER A 353 -2.24 -13.40 -1.69
CA SER A 353 -3.56 -13.20 -2.30
C SER A 353 -3.47 -12.40 -3.60
N SER A 354 -2.77 -11.25 -3.61
CA SER A 354 -2.64 -10.39 -4.79
C SER A 354 -1.98 -11.09 -5.99
N LEU A 355 -0.88 -11.83 -5.77
CA LEU A 355 -0.20 -12.61 -6.82
C LEU A 355 -1.10 -13.73 -7.37
N LYS A 356 -1.83 -14.42 -6.49
CA LYS A 356 -2.84 -15.42 -6.86
C LYS A 356 -4.02 -14.79 -7.62
N MET A 357 -4.37 -13.54 -7.32
CA MET A 357 -5.43 -12.82 -7.98
C MET A 357 -5.02 -12.30 -9.36
N VAL A 358 -3.79 -11.80 -9.52
CA VAL A 358 -3.21 -11.46 -10.84
C VAL A 358 -3.19 -12.69 -11.75
N SER A 359 -2.67 -13.82 -11.28
CA SER A 359 -2.64 -15.04 -12.10
C SER A 359 -4.03 -15.57 -12.45
N LYS A 360 -5.02 -15.47 -11.54
CA LYS A 360 -6.43 -15.78 -11.82
C LYS A 360 -7.05 -14.83 -12.87
N LEU A 361 -6.87 -13.52 -12.71
CA LEU A 361 -7.43 -12.51 -13.61
C LEU A 361 -6.78 -12.56 -14.99
N GLU A 362 -5.46 -12.81 -15.10
CA GLU A 362 -4.80 -13.03 -16.40
C GLU A 362 -5.31 -14.32 -17.09
N ALA A 363 -5.65 -15.36 -16.33
CA ALA A 363 -6.23 -16.58 -16.87
C ALA A 363 -7.67 -16.38 -17.38
N GLU A 364 -8.47 -15.52 -16.74
CA GLU A 364 -9.78 -15.12 -17.28
C GLU A 364 -9.63 -14.14 -18.45
N GLN A 365 -8.73 -13.14 -18.38
CA GLN A 365 -8.46 -12.21 -19.48
C GLN A 365 -8.12 -12.93 -20.80
N ARG A 366 -7.38 -14.04 -20.74
CA ARG A 366 -7.08 -14.88 -21.92
C ARG A 366 -8.29 -15.61 -22.52
N LYS A 367 -9.38 -15.80 -21.78
CA LYS A 367 -10.61 -16.46 -22.26
C LYS A 367 -11.59 -15.48 -22.91
N PHE A 368 -11.48 -14.19 -22.61
CA PHE A 368 -12.36 -13.13 -23.10
C PHE A 368 -11.57 -12.24 -24.08
N LEU A 369 -11.66 -12.53 -25.39
CA LEU A 369 -10.86 -11.81 -26.41
C LEU A 369 -11.14 -10.29 -26.46
N THR A 370 -12.41 -9.87 -26.36
CA THR A 370 -12.83 -8.47 -26.45
C THR A 370 -13.70 -8.00 -25.29
N ASP A 371 -14.31 -8.94 -24.56
CA ASP A 371 -15.41 -8.66 -23.63
C ASP A 371 -14.94 -8.63 -22.15
N PHE A 372 -13.63 -8.50 -21.91
CA PHE A 372 -13.10 -8.46 -20.55
C PHE A 372 -13.43 -7.10 -19.89
N PRO A 373 -14.09 -7.07 -18.70
CA PRO A 373 -14.62 -5.83 -18.15
C PRO A 373 -13.56 -4.74 -17.93
N PRO A 374 -13.84 -3.46 -18.26
CA PRO A 374 -12.92 -2.35 -17.99
C PRO A 374 -12.50 -2.22 -16.52
N SER A 375 -13.43 -2.46 -15.59
CA SER A 375 -13.13 -2.52 -14.15
C SER A 375 -12.13 -3.62 -13.79
N CYS A 376 -12.19 -4.78 -14.46
CA CYS A 376 -11.24 -5.86 -14.28
C CYS A 376 -9.87 -5.57 -14.91
N ASN A 377 -9.81 -4.90 -16.07
CA ASN A 377 -8.54 -4.42 -16.63
C ASN A 377 -7.86 -3.42 -15.69
N HIS A 378 -8.64 -2.46 -15.17
CA HIS A 378 -8.17 -1.47 -14.20
C HIS A 378 -7.64 -2.14 -12.92
N ALA A 379 -8.42 -3.02 -12.29
CA ALA A 379 -8.02 -3.71 -11.06
C ALA A 379 -6.81 -4.65 -11.27
N LEU A 380 -6.72 -5.32 -12.43
CA LEU A 380 -5.56 -6.14 -12.81
C LEU A 380 -4.29 -5.27 -12.99
N ASN A 381 -4.40 -4.08 -13.58
CA ASN A 381 -3.26 -3.17 -13.73
C ASN A 381 -2.82 -2.58 -12.38
N GLN A 382 -3.76 -2.18 -11.52
CA GLN A 382 -3.43 -1.76 -10.14
C GLN A 382 -2.71 -2.87 -9.37
N LEU A 383 -3.20 -4.12 -9.45
CA LEU A 383 -2.53 -5.26 -8.83
C LEU A 383 -1.11 -5.49 -9.37
N ARG A 384 -0.89 -5.38 -10.68
CA ARG A 384 0.43 -5.52 -11.32
C ARG A 384 1.46 -4.52 -10.77
N VAL A 385 1.05 -3.27 -10.51
CA VAL A 385 1.90 -2.26 -9.86
C VAL A 385 2.07 -2.55 -8.36
N ALA A 386 1.01 -2.97 -7.66
CA ALA A 386 1.07 -3.21 -6.23
C ALA A 386 2.00 -4.38 -5.83
N ILE A 387 2.06 -5.45 -6.64
CA ILE A 387 2.94 -6.60 -6.38
C ILE A 387 4.42 -6.33 -6.71
N ALA A 388 4.71 -5.34 -7.56
CA ALA A 388 6.05 -5.02 -8.06
C ALA A 388 7.12 -4.85 -6.95
N PRO A 389 6.92 -4.01 -5.91
CA PRO A 389 7.90 -3.86 -4.81
C PRO A 389 8.20 -5.17 -4.06
N GLN A 390 7.20 -6.02 -3.85
CA GLN A 390 7.36 -7.27 -3.08
C GLN A 390 8.01 -8.38 -3.94
N LEU A 391 7.72 -8.44 -5.24
CA LEU A 391 8.50 -9.27 -6.17
C LEU A 391 9.98 -8.84 -6.23
N GLY A 392 10.25 -7.52 -6.17
CA GLY A 392 11.61 -7.00 -6.02
C GLY A 392 12.31 -7.51 -4.76
N LYS A 393 11.64 -7.44 -3.60
CA LYS A 393 12.12 -7.95 -2.30
C LYS A 393 12.41 -9.46 -2.30
N GLU A 394 11.70 -10.23 -3.12
CA GLU A 394 11.90 -11.68 -3.29
C GLU A 394 12.91 -12.04 -4.39
N ASN A 395 13.61 -11.05 -4.96
CA ASN A 395 14.54 -11.21 -6.10
C ASN A 395 13.88 -11.83 -7.34
N ARG A 396 12.58 -11.56 -7.55
CA ARG A 396 11.74 -12.01 -8.67
C ARG A 396 11.50 -10.89 -9.68
N ILE A 397 12.54 -10.10 -9.97
CA ILE A 397 12.42 -8.86 -10.75
C ILE A 397 12.00 -9.10 -12.20
N LEU A 398 12.46 -10.18 -12.85
CA LEU A 398 11.99 -10.56 -14.18
C LEU A 398 10.47 -10.81 -14.23
N GLU A 399 9.90 -11.36 -13.15
CA GLU A 399 8.45 -11.55 -13.02
C GLU A 399 7.73 -10.21 -12.80
N ALA A 400 8.33 -9.33 -11.99
CA ALA A 400 7.82 -7.99 -11.73
C ALA A 400 7.80 -7.12 -13.01
N ILE A 401 8.91 -7.06 -13.75
CA ILE A 401 9.00 -6.39 -15.04
C ILE A 401 7.98 -6.97 -16.03
N ARG A 402 7.81 -8.30 -16.06
CA ARG A 402 6.80 -8.96 -16.91
C ARG A 402 5.37 -8.54 -16.56
N HIS A 403 5.06 -8.26 -15.30
CA HIS A 403 3.75 -7.73 -14.91
C HIS A 403 3.59 -6.25 -15.29
N LEU A 404 4.62 -5.43 -15.07
CA LEU A 404 4.59 -4.01 -15.42
C LEU A 404 4.53 -3.76 -16.95
N CYS A 405 5.29 -4.52 -17.75
CA CYS A 405 5.28 -4.41 -19.22
C CYS A 405 3.94 -4.84 -19.89
N LYS A 406 2.98 -5.40 -19.14
CA LYS A 406 1.62 -5.70 -19.63
C LYS A 406 0.62 -4.57 -19.39
N ILE A 407 1.03 -3.49 -18.74
CA ILE A 407 0.17 -2.32 -18.47
C ILE A 407 0.17 -1.45 -19.73
N PRO A 408 -0.99 -1.23 -20.36
CA PRO A 408 -1.08 -0.52 -21.64
C PRO A 408 -1.00 1.01 -21.44
N PRO A 409 -0.63 1.79 -22.49
CA PRO A 409 -0.43 3.24 -22.41
C PRO A 409 -1.63 4.09 -21.96
N ASP A 410 -2.85 3.55 -22.09
CA ASP A 410 -4.11 4.19 -21.69
C ASP A 410 -4.50 3.93 -20.21
N SER A 411 -3.71 3.13 -19.49
CA SER A 411 -3.94 2.79 -18.09
C SER A 411 -3.53 3.91 -17.14
N GLU A 412 -4.39 4.28 -16.19
CA GLU A 412 -4.10 5.34 -15.19
C GLU A 412 -2.82 5.08 -14.35
N VAL A 413 -2.45 3.81 -14.15
CA VAL A 413 -1.21 3.40 -13.45
C VAL A 413 -0.01 3.14 -14.38
N PHE A 414 -0.04 3.60 -15.64
CA PHE A 414 1.06 3.44 -16.59
C PHE A 414 2.33 4.17 -16.13
N LEU A 415 2.17 5.40 -15.61
CA LEU A 415 3.27 6.19 -15.03
C LEU A 415 3.89 5.51 -13.81
N ASP A 416 3.08 4.90 -12.93
CA ASP A 416 3.62 4.15 -11.77
C ASP A 416 4.47 2.95 -12.23
N ALA A 417 4.03 2.25 -13.28
CA ALA A 417 4.75 1.15 -13.87
C ALA A 417 6.07 1.60 -14.53
N GLU A 418 6.04 2.71 -15.25
CA GLU A 418 7.22 3.35 -15.84
C GLU A 418 8.25 3.72 -14.77
N VAL A 419 7.81 4.34 -13.66
CA VAL A 419 8.69 4.72 -12.54
C VAL A 419 9.38 3.50 -11.94
N TRP A 420 8.66 2.40 -11.68
CA TRP A 420 9.29 1.16 -11.20
C TRP A 420 10.31 0.58 -12.18
N LEU A 421 10.01 0.58 -13.48
CA LEU A 421 10.92 0.05 -14.50
C LEU A 421 12.18 0.92 -14.67
N LYS A 422 12.03 2.25 -14.75
CA LYS A 422 13.14 3.22 -14.85
C LYS A 422 14.10 3.08 -13.67
N ARG A 423 13.52 2.76 -12.51
CA ARG A 423 14.21 2.67 -11.25
C ARG A 423 14.98 1.35 -11.07
N TRP A 424 14.43 0.22 -11.50
CA TRP A 424 15.21 -1.02 -11.56
C TRP A 424 16.30 -0.95 -12.64
N HIS A 425 16.00 -0.34 -13.79
CA HIS A 425 16.96 -0.08 -14.88
C HIS A 425 18.21 0.70 -14.40
N ASN A 426 18.02 1.62 -13.46
CA ASN A 426 19.08 2.45 -12.90
C ASN A 426 19.63 1.95 -11.54
N SER A 427 19.19 0.79 -11.05
CA SER A 427 19.63 0.26 -9.75
C SER A 427 21.02 -0.39 -9.82
N PRO A 428 21.93 -0.16 -8.85
CA PRO A 428 23.20 -0.89 -8.77
C PRO A 428 23.04 -2.41 -8.63
N SER A 429 21.94 -2.86 -8.03
CA SER A 429 21.68 -4.28 -7.73
C SER A 429 20.98 -5.02 -8.88
N TRP A 430 20.22 -4.30 -9.72
CA TRP A 430 19.27 -4.89 -10.67
C TRP A 430 19.27 -4.25 -12.06
N GLY A 431 20.10 -3.21 -12.28
CA GLY A 431 20.17 -2.45 -13.53
C GLY A 431 20.55 -3.31 -14.72
N GLU A 432 21.64 -4.07 -14.61
CA GLU A 432 22.12 -4.97 -15.67
C GLU A 432 21.06 -6.02 -16.07
N GLU A 433 20.43 -6.68 -15.10
CA GLU A 433 19.39 -7.69 -15.34
C GLU A 433 18.13 -7.05 -15.97
N THR A 434 17.75 -5.85 -15.51
CA THR A 434 16.61 -5.11 -16.02
C THR A 434 16.85 -4.63 -17.45
N LYS A 435 18.04 -4.07 -17.74
CA LYS A 435 18.47 -3.64 -19.08
C LYS A 435 18.44 -4.81 -20.06
N PHE A 436 19.06 -5.93 -19.69
CA PHE A 436 19.04 -7.16 -20.49
C PHE A 436 17.62 -7.63 -20.79
N TYR A 437 16.75 -7.73 -19.78
CA TYR A 437 15.38 -8.22 -19.97
C TYR A 437 14.50 -7.27 -20.81
N LEU A 438 14.66 -5.96 -20.65
CA LEU A 438 13.96 -4.97 -21.46
C LEU A 438 14.41 -4.99 -22.93
N GLN A 439 15.71 -5.19 -23.21
CA GLN A 439 16.23 -5.42 -24.56
C GLN A 439 15.64 -6.69 -25.19
N GLU A 440 15.53 -7.79 -24.45
CA GLU A 440 14.87 -9.02 -24.93
C GLU A 440 13.37 -8.82 -25.20
N ILE A 441 12.66 -8.06 -24.37
CA ILE A 441 11.25 -7.69 -24.63
C ILE A 441 11.13 -6.87 -25.91
N LYS A 442 12.01 -5.89 -26.16
CA LYS A 442 11.96 -5.05 -27.38
C LYS A 442 12.08 -5.87 -28.67
N LYS A 443 12.84 -6.97 -28.66
CA LYS A 443 12.98 -7.89 -29.81
C LYS A 443 11.71 -8.66 -30.17
N HIS A 444 10.78 -8.83 -29.22
CA HIS A 444 9.59 -9.69 -29.39
C HIS A 444 8.24 -8.97 -29.23
N HIS A 445 8.17 -7.90 -28.44
CA HIS A 445 6.94 -7.14 -28.15
C HIS A 445 7.26 -5.64 -27.96
N ALA A 446 7.44 -4.93 -29.07
CA ALA A 446 8.11 -3.62 -29.09
C ALA A 446 7.31 -2.40 -28.56
N GLN A 447 5.98 -2.48 -28.37
CA GLN A 447 5.13 -1.27 -28.34
C GLN A 447 4.11 -1.14 -27.19
N SER A 448 4.10 -2.02 -26.17
CA SER A 448 3.20 -1.88 -25.01
C SER A 448 3.88 -1.86 -23.63
N CYS A 449 5.19 -2.00 -23.52
CA CYS A 449 5.85 -1.88 -22.23
C CYS A 449 6.13 -0.39 -21.91
N PRO A 450 5.84 0.10 -20.69
CA PRO A 450 6.13 1.50 -20.32
C PRO A 450 7.61 1.90 -20.50
N ALA A 451 8.52 0.94 -20.36
CA ALA A 451 9.96 1.12 -20.49
C ALA A 451 10.51 1.12 -21.92
N ALA A 452 9.68 1.07 -22.97
CA ALA A 452 10.14 0.89 -24.35
C ALA A 452 11.15 1.97 -24.83
N HIS A 453 11.05 3.17 -24.27
CA HIS A 453 11.87 4.33 -24.62
C HIS A 453 13.23 4.41 -23.90
N PHE A 454 13.42 3.74 -22.75
CA PHE A 454 14.70 3.78 -22.02
C PHE A 454 15.88 3.22 -22.85
N ILE A 455 15.57 2.29 -23.77
CA ILE A 455 16.55 1.62 -24.63
C ILE A 455 17.00 2.54 -25.79
N GLU A 456 16.35 3.69 -26.00
CA GLU A 456 16.66 4.64 -27.08
C GLU A 456 17.55 5.81 -26.62
N GLU A 457 17.71 5.99 -25.30
CA GLU A 457 18.63 6.97 -24.70
C GLU A 457 20.04 6.38 -24.42
N ASP A 458 20.14 5.04 -24.35
CA ASP A 458 21.36 4.29 -23.99
C ASP A 458 22.18 3.77 -25.21
N SER A 459 21.78 4.11 -26.46
CA SER A 459 22.30 3.53 -27.72
C SER A 459 23.00 4.50 -28.66
#